data_AF-A0A962TP94-F1
#
_entry.id   AF-A0A962TP94-F1
#
_cell.length_a   1.000
_cell.length_b   1.000
_cell.length_c   1.000
_cell.angle_alpha   90.00
_cell.angle_beta   90.00
_cell.angle_gamma   90.00
#
_symmetry.space_group_name_H-M   'P 1'
#
loop_
_entity.id
_entity.type
_entity.pdbx_description
1 polymer ?
#
loop_
_entity_poly.entity_id
_entity_poly.type
_entity_poly.pdbx_seq_one_letter_code
_entity_poly.pdbx_strand_id
1 'polypeptide(L)' 'LKNPPVPEPLLLPLPIYEGNDGPHLRTSTYEMARRAAPGWDVYELERQWREWIDKKGSPQKPDAAFVAFCRKKAARENP' A
#
# COMPACT_ATOMS: atom_id res chain seq x y z
N LEU A 1 -8.53 41.48 33.81
CA LEU A 1 -8.72 40.86 32.48
C LEU A 1 -7.41 41.00 31.67
N LYS A 2 -6.50 40.01 31.74
CA LYS A 2 -5.44 39.83 30.72
C LYS A 2 -4.83 38.42 30.90
N ASN A 3 -5.50 37.42 30.34
CA ASN A 3 -4.86 36.11 30.14
C ASN A 3 -3.70 36.31 29.14
N PRO A 4 -2.52 35.70 29.35
CA PRO A 4 -1.44 35.75 28.38
C PRO A 4 -1.87 35.05 27.08
N PRO A 5 -1.34 35.48 25.91
CA PRO A 5 -1.65 34.82 24.65
C PRO A 5 -1.23 33.36 24.77
N VAL A 6 -2.20 32.45 24.63
CA VAL A 6 -1.92 31.04 24.38
C VAL A 6 -0.90 30.98 23.23
N PRO A 7 0.25 30.29 23.39
CA PRO A 7 1.12 30.09 22.25
C PRO A 7 0.32 29.28 21.24
N GLU A 8 0.04 29.91 20.10
CA GLU A 8 -0.54 29.26 18.93
C GLU A 8 0.19 27.93 18.75
N PRO A 9 -0.51 26.78 18.80
CA PRO A 9 0.14 25.51 18.48
C PRO A 9 0.61 25.69 17.05
N LEU A 10 1.91 25.85 16.90
CA LEU A 10 2.57 26.07 15.62
C LEU A 10 1.92 25.08 14.67
N LEU A 11 1.16 25.61 13.70
CA LEU A 11 0.77 24.90 12.51
C LEU A 11 2.08 24.55 11.79
N LEU A 12 2.79 23.58 12.33
CA LEU A 12 3.57 22.68 11.52
C LEU A 12 2.59 22.29 10.42
N PRO A 13 2.90 22.53 9.14
CA PRO A 13 2.06 21.97 8.08
C PRO A 13 1.91 20.50 8.49
N LEU A 14 0.66 20.08 8.76
CA LEU A 14 0.38 18.68 9.03
C LEU A 14 1.22 17.94 8.02
N PRO A 15 2.10 16.99 8.42
CA PRO A 15 2.83 16.23 7.43
C PRO A 15 1.74 15.81 6.48
N ILE A 16 1.79 16.36 5.26
CA ILE A 16 0.91 15.93 4.19
C ILE A 16 1.12 14.45 4.28
N TYR A 17 0.10 13.74 4.78
CA TYR A 17 0.17 12.30 4.85
C TYR A 17 0.15 11.98 3.37
N GLU A 18 1.35 11.97 2.78
CA GLU A 18 1.63 11.69 1.37
C GLU A 18 0.96 10.36 1.22
N GLY A 19 -0.23 10.45 0.65
CA GLY A 19 -1.36 9.65 1.06
C GLY A 19 -1.16 8.31 0.45
N ASN A 20 -0.31 7.50 1.05
CA ASN A 20 0.06 6.18 0.57
C ASN A 20 0.16 6.19 -0.97
N ASP A 21 1.06 7.02 -1.55
CA ASP A 21 1.22 7.35 -2.99
C ASP A 21 1.42 6.16 -3.96
N GLY A 22 1.18 4.94 -3.51
CA GLY A 22 1.00 3.81 -4.38
C GLY A 22 -0.45 3.62 -4.80
N PRO A 23 -0.67 2.77 -5.81
CA PRO A 23 -1.99 2.52 -6.34
C PRO A 23 -2.94 1.99 -5.25
N HIS A 24 -4.09 2.66 -5.09
CA HIS A 24 -5.16 2.18 -4.23
C HIS A 24 -5.75 0.88 -4.81
N LEU A 25 -5.48 -0.22 -4.12
CA LEU A 25 -6.07 -1.52 -4.40
C LEU A 25 -7.45 -1.61 -3.74
N ARG A 26 -8.43 -2.13 -4.46
CA ARG A 26 -9.76 -2.38 -3.87
C ARG A 26 -9.68 -3.50 -2.84
N THR A 27 -10.53 -3.46 -1.81
CA THR A 27 -10.64 -4.54 -0.81
C THR A 27 -10.88 -5.92 -1.46
N SER A 28 -11.70 -5.96 -2.52
CA SER A 28 -11.94 -7.19 -3.29
C SER A 28 -10.67 -7.75 -3.93
N THR A 29 -9.72 -6.90 -4.30
CA THR A 29 -8.42 -7.29 -4.84
C THR A 29 -7.58 -8.01 -3.80
N TYR A 30 -7.60 -7.57 -2.54
CA TYR A 30 -6.94 -8.26 -1.44
C TYR A 30 -7.54 -9.66 -1.20
N GLU A 31 -8.86 -9.79 -1.30
CA GLU A 31 -9.51 -11.10 -1.19
C GLU A 31 -9.08 -12.03 -2.33
N MET A 32 -9.02 -11.52 -3.56
CA MET A 32 -8.51 -12.28 -4.71
C MET A 32 -7.05 -12.66 -4.55
N ALA A 33 -6.21 -11.74 -4.06
CA ALA A 33 -4.81 -11.99 -3.78
C ALA A 33 -4.63 -13.08 -2.73
N ARG A 34 -5.41 -13.05 -1.64
CA ARG A 34 -5.39 -14.08 -0.58
C ARG A 34 -5.85 -15.44 -1.07
N ARG A 35 -6.84 -15.49 -1.97
CA ARG A 35 -7.26 -16.73 -2.64
C ARG A 35 -6.20 -17.24 -3.62
N ALA A 36 -5.50 -16.34 -4.30
CA ALA A 36 -4.42 -16.68 -5.22
C ALA A 36 -3.13 -17.13 -4.50
N ALA A 37 -2.96 -16.70 -3.25
CA ALA A 37 -1.81 -16.97 -2.40
C ALA A 37 -2.27 -17.38 -0.98
N PRO A 38 -2.87 -18.58 -0.82
CA PRO A 38 -3.31 -19.05 0.48
C PRO A 38 -2.09 -19.29 1.38
N GLY A 39 -2.13 -18.78 2.61
CA GLY A 39 -1.02 -18.86 3.57
C GLY A 39 0.02 -17.73 3.46
N TRP A 40 -0.08 -16.87 2.46
CA TRP A 40 0.79 -15.69 2.33
C TRP A 40 0.19 -14.46 3.01
N ASP A 41 1.06 -13.63 3.58
CA ASP A 41 0.68 -12.32 4.08
C ASP A 41 0.49 -11.36 2.90
N VAL A 42 -0.74 -10.85 2.75
CA VAL A 42 -1.11 -9.98 1.62
C VAL A 42 -0.44 -8.61 1.75
N TYR A 43 -0.16 -8.12 2.96
CA TYR A 43 0.57 -6.87 3.17
C TYR A 43 2.05 -7.01 2.82
N GLU A 44 2.67 -8.17 3.09
CA GLU A 44 4.03 -8.45 2.63
C GLU A 44 4.10 -8.55 1.09
N LEU A 45 3.10 -9.20 0.48
CA LEU A 45 2.97 -9.24 -0.97
C LEU A 45 2.78 -7.84 -1.56
N GLU A 46 1.99 -6.98 -0.91
CA GLU A 46 1.80 -5.59 -1.32
C GLU A 46 3.09 -4.80 -1.22
N ARG A 47 3.86 -4.92 -0.12
CA ARG A 47 5.14 -4.22 0.03
C ARG A 47 6.10 -4.60 -1.10
N GLN A 48 6.24 -5.89 -1.37
CA GLN A 48 7.11 -6.37 -2.44
C GLN A 48 6.60 -5.99 -3.83
N TRP A 49 5.28 -5.95 -4.02
CA TRP A 49 4.69 -5.48 -5.26
C TRP A 49 4.92 -3.98 -5.46
N ARG A 50 4.78 -3.16 -4.42
CA ARG A 50 5.10 -1.72 -4.42
C ARG A 50 6.56 -1.48 -4.78
N GLU A 51 7.49 -2.18 -4.15
CA GLU A 51 8.92 -2.12 -4.50
C GLU A 51 9.17 -2.55 -5.97
N TRP A 52 8.38 -3.50 -6.48
CA TRP A 52 8.50 -3.95 -7.85
C TRP A 52 7.98 -2.92 -8.86
N ILE A 53 6.81 -2.32 -8.62
CA ILE A 53 6.24 -1.30 -9.50
C ILE A 53 6.98 0.03 -9.40
N ASP A 54 7.60 0.33 -8.26
CA ASP A 54 8.49 1.49 -8.09
C ASP A 54 9.70 1.37 -9.04
N LYS A 55 10.31 0.19 -9.09
CA LYS A 55 11.44 -0.10 -10.00
C LYS A 55 11.04 -0.25 -11.46
N LYS A 56 9.86 -0.81 -11.75
CA LYS A 56 9.46 -1.21 -13.12
C LYS A 56 8.50 -0.24 -13.81
N GLY A 57 7.90 0.67 -13.05
CA GLY A 57 6.83 1.55 -13.50
C GLY A 57 5.46 1.11 -12.99
N SER A 58 4.65 2.09 -12.60
CA SER A 58 3.30 1.90 -12.07
C SER A 58 2.37 1.31 -13.15
N PRO A 59 1.76 0.13 -12.89
CA PRO A 59 0.91 -0.52 -13.88
C PRO A 59 -0.39 0.25 -14.07
N GLN A 60 -0.87 0.27 -15.32
CA GLN A 60 -2.12 0.93 -15.70
C GLN A 60 -3.35 0.31 -15.02
N LYS A 61 -3.27 -0.98 -14.65
CA LYS A 61 -4.29 -1.73 -13.92
C LYS A 61 -3.69 -2.34 -12.65
N PRO A 62 -3.64 -1.57 -11.55
CA PRO A 62 -2.98 -2.02 -10.32
C PRO A 62 -3.63 -3.26 -9.71
N ASP A 63 -4.96 -3.34 -9.70
CA ASP A 63 -5.67 -4.48 -9.10
C ASP A 63 -5.32 -5.82 -9.76
N ALA A 64 -5.41 -5.88 -11.10
CA ALA A 64 -5.09 -7.07 -11.86
C ALA A 64 -3.60 -7.43 -11.78
N ALA A 65 -2.72 -6.41 -11.79
CA ALA A 65 -1.28 -6.60 -11.67
C ALA A 65 -0.90 -7.16 -10.29
N PHE A 66 -1.53 -6.67 -9.22
CA PHE A 66 -1.31 -7.16 -7.86
C PHE A 66 -1.73 -8.63 -7.72
N VAL A 67 -2.94 -9.00 -8.15
CA VAL A 67 -3.41 -10.40 -8.06
C VAL A 67 -2.51 -11.35 -8.85
N ALA A 68 -2.08 -10.94 -10.06
CA ALA A 68 -1.15 -11.73 -10.86
C ALA A 68 0.23 -11.86 -10.19
N PHE A 69 0.71 -10.80 -9.54
CA PHE A 69 1.94 -10.82 -8.76
C PHE A 69 1.84 -11.77 -7.58
N CYS A 70 0.78 -11.69 -6.77
CA CYS A 70 0.52 -12.58 -5.63
C CYS A 70 0.51 -14.05 -6.06
N ARG A 71 -0.21 -14.39 -7.14
CA ARG A 71 -0.27 -15.76 -7.68
C ARG A 71 1.12 -16.28 -8.06
N LYS A 72 1.92 -15.45 -8.74
CA LYS A 72 3.27 -15.82 -9.19
C LYS A 72 4.25 -15.95 -8.02
N LYS A 73 4.13 -15.07 -7.01
CA LYS A 73 4.95 -15.10 -5.80
C LYS A 73 4.69 -16.37 -5.00
N ALA A 74 3.41 -16.65 -4.73
CA ALA A 74 2.99 -17.84 -3.99
C ALA A 74 3.38 -19.12 -4.73
N ALA A 75 3.21 -19.19 -6.05
CA ALA A 75 3.62 -20.37 -6.83
C ALA A 75 5.14 -20.60 -6.85
N ARG A 76 5.96 -19.55 -6.66
CA ARG A 76 7.43 -19.65 -6.66
C ARG A 76 8.00 -20.02 -5.30
N GLU A 77 7.34 -19.59 -4.24
CA GLU A 77 7.78 -19.77 -2.85
C GLU A 77 7.01 -20.87 -2.10
N ASN A 78 6.08 -21.58 -2.78
CA ASN A 78 5.48 -22.79 -2.26
C ASN A 78 6.49 -23.94 -2.47
N PRO A 79 7.18 -24.44 -1.43
CA PRO A 79 8.15 -25.53 -1.54
C PRO A 79 7.49 -26.87 -1.90
#